data_AF-A0A7Y8FJN5-F1
#
_entry.id   AF-A0A7Y8FJN5-F1
#
_cell.length_a   1.000
_cell.length_b   1.000
_cell.length_c   1.000
_cell.angle_alpha   90.00
_cell.angle_beta   90.00
_cell.angle_gamma   90.00
#
_symmetry.space_group_name_H-M   'P 1'
#
loop_
_entity.id
_entity.type
_entity.pdbx_description
1 polymer ?
#
loop_
_entity_poly.entity_id
_entity_poly.type
_entity_poly.pdbx_seq_one_letter_code
_entity_poly.pdbx_strand_id
1 'polypeptide(L)'
;NHLTAEGAANGAGFVLDASRMDTDGYRDHSSARRDQTFAKLNVQPDDDSKLALIYSSLEQNGTQDPLGQTWEAYKADPRSVAPAALQYNTRKSIDHQQLGKNYERYIGDATLQVNAYTGRRSVIQYLSIPDKFASGAPNPANARGGV
;
A
#
# COMPACT_ATOMS: atom_id res chain seq x y z
N ASN A 1 -14.02 -8.07 4.45
CA ASN A 1 -13.80 -9.53 4.60
C ASN A 1 -12.41 -9.78 5.15
N HIS A 2 -12.24 -10.72 6.07
CA HIS A 2 -10.96 -11.00 6.73
C HIS A 2 -10.82 -12.50 6.95
N LEU A 3 -9.65 -13.05 6.60
CA LEU A 3 -9.29 -14.45 6.76
C LEU A 3 -7.92 -14.53 7.44
N THR A 4 -7.85 -15.34 8.49
CA THR A 4 -6.60 -15.62 9.21
C THR A 4 -6.41 -17.11 9.40
N ALA A 5 -5.15 -17.54 9.43
CA ALA A 5 -4.78 -18.89 9.82
C ALA A 5 -3.39 -18.86 10.47
N GLU A 6 -3.22 -19.63 11.54
CA GLU A 6 -1.94 -19.79 12.20
C GLU A 6 -1.78 -21.20 12.74
N GLY A 7 -0.54 -21.60 12.97
CA GLY A 7 -0.25 -22.91 13.54
C GLY A 7 1.24 -23.12 13.73
N ALA A 8 1.58 -24.11 14.56
CA ALA A 8 2.95 -24.52 14.78
C ALA A 8 3.02 -26.03 15.07
N ALA A 9 4.05 -26.67 14.53
CA ALA A 9 4.37 -28.06 14.80
C ALA A 9 5.86 -28.31 14.49
N ASN A 10 6.52 -29.14 15.30
CA ASN A 10 7.86 -29.68 15.03
C ASN A 10 8.89 -28.64 14.58
N GLY A 11 9.05 -27.53 15.33
CA GLY A 11 10.02 -26.49 15.02
C GLY A 11 9.64 -25.56 13.86
N ALA A 12 8.48 -25.76 13.25
CA ALA A 12 7.90 -24.87 12.23
C ALA A 12 6.65 -24.16 12.76
N GLY A 13 6.44 -22.92 12.34
CA GLY A 13 5.23 -22.16 12.64
C GLY A 13 4.89 -21.18 11.54
N PHE A 14 3.61 -20.92 11.31
CA PHE A 14 3.15 -20.02 10.28
C PHE A 14 2.04 -19.09 10.77
N VAL A 15 1.94 -17.94 10.11
CA VAL A 15 0.80 -17.03 10.19
C VAL A 15 0.46 -16.59 8.77
N LEU A 16 -0.82 -16.62 8.44
CA LEU A 16 -1.42 -16.10 7.22
C LEU A 16 -2.52 -15.13 7.60
N ASP A 17 -2.51 -13.96 6.96
CA ASP A 17 -3.56 -12.93 7.09
C ASP A 17 -3.90 -12.42 5.69
N ALA A 18 -5.19 -12.40 5.36
CA ALA A 18 -5.68 -11.78 4.14
C ALA A 18 -6.94 -10.97 4.47
N SER A 19 -6.95 -9.71 4.08
CA SER A 19 -8.07 -8.81 4.37
C SER A 19 -8.44 -7.95 3.18
N ARG A 20 -9.73 -7.65 3.08
CA ARG A 20 -10.31 -6.63 2.22
C ARG A 20 -11.06 -5.62 3.06
N MET A 21 -10.67 -4.37 2.91
CA MET A 21 -11.41 -3.19 3.34
C MET A 21 -12.03 -2.51 2.12
N ASP A 22 -13.32 -2.22 2.20
CA ASP A 22 -14.06 -1.39 1.25
C ASP A 22 -14.72 -0.24 2.01
N THR A 23 -14.73 0.95 1.43
CA THR A 23 -15.44 2.11 1.96
C THR A 23 -15.94 2.97 0.81
N ASP A 24 -17.17 3.49 0.92
CA ASP A 24 -17.70 4.49 0.00
C ASP A 24 -17.10 5.89 0.26
N GLY A 25 -16.42 6.05 1.39
CA GLY A 25 -15.79 7.31 1.79
C GLY A 25 -16.74 8.24 2.55
N TYR A 26 -16.17 9.17 3.32
CA TYR A 26 -16.96 10.17 4.06
C TYR A 26 -17.42 11.33 3.15
N ARG A 27 -16.56 11.71 2.20
CA ARG A 27 -16.84 12.76 1.21
C ARG A 27 -17.17 12.14 -0.14
N ASP A 28 -17.81 12.93 -0.98
CA ASP A 28 -17.89 12.61 -2.41
C ASP A 28 -16.48 12.38 -2.97
N HIS A 29 -16.35 11.40 -3.88
CA HIS A 29 -15.09 11.02 -4.52
C HIS A 29 -13.99 10.59 -3.53
N SER A 30 -14.35 9.85 -2.47
CA SER A 30 -13.40 9.33 -1.48
C SER A 30 -13.53 7.84 -1.21
N SER A 31 -14.15 7.10 -2.14
CA SER A 31 -14.24 5.64 -2.03
C SER A 31 -12.87 5.00 -2.17
N ALA A 32 -12.66 3.90 -1.44
CA ALA A 32 -11.41 3.18 -1.43
C ALA A 32 -11.63 1.69 -1.22
N ARG A 33 -10.82 0.90 -1.93
CA ARG A 33 -10.68 -0.53 -1.67
C ARG A 33 -9.21 -0.85 -1.41
N ARG A 34 -8.98 -1.67 -0.40
CA ARG A 34 -7.66 -2.14 0.00
C ARG A 34 -7.69 -3.64 0.23
N ASP A 35 -6.97 -4.36 -0.62
CA ASP A 35 -6.70 -5.78 -0.48
C ASP A 35 -5.28 -5.95 0.08
N GLN A 36 -5.16 -6.75 1.14
CA GLN A 36 -3.88 -7.01 1.78
C GLN A 36 -3.68 -8.51 2.00
N THR A 37 -2.43 -8.93 1.90
CA THR A 37 -2.02 -10.27 2.32
C THR A 37 -0.71 -10.18 3.06
N PHE A 38 -0.59 -10.95 4.12
CA PHE A 38 0.63 -11.15 4.88
C PHE A 38 0.80 -12.63 5.16
N ALA A 39 2.02 -13.10 5.01
CA ALA A 39 2.39 -14.46 5.36
C ALA A 39 3.75 -14.46 6.04
N LYS A 40 3.88 -15.26 7.10
CA LYS A 40 5.15 -15.52 7.75
C LYS A 40 5.27 -17.01 8.02
N LEU A 41 6.41 -17.57 7.66
CA LEU A 41 6.81 -18.94 7.98
C LEU A 41 8.11 -18.87 8.79
N ASN A 42 8.10 -19.41 9.99
CA ASN A 42 9.29 -19.64 10.79
C ASN A 42 9.61 -21.14 10.80
N VAL A 43 10.87 -21.48 10.66
CA VAL A 43 11.36 -22.86 10.82
C VAL A 43 12.66 -22.86 11.62
N GLN A 44 12.94 -23.97 12.29
CA GLN A 44 14.21 -24.28 12.94
C GLN A 44 14.88 -25.39 12.11
N PRO A 45 15.78 -25.05 11.17
CA PRO A 45 16.42 -26.05 10.31
C PRO A 45 17.30 -27.03 11.09
N ASP A 46 17.92 -26.56 12.17
CA ASP A 46 18.71 -27.32 13.14
C ASP A 46 18.58 -26.65 14.53
N ASP A 47 19.18 -27.26 15.55
CA ASP A 47 19.11 -26.79 16.95
C ASP A 47 19.77 -25.41 17.16
N ASP A 48 20.66 -25.00 16.23
CA ASP A 48 21.44 -23.78 16.32
C ASP A 48 20.90 -22.66 15.40
N SER A 49 19.82 -22.90 14.65
CA SER A 49 19.42 -21.98 13.57
C SER A 49 17.92 -21.67 13.55
N LYS A 50 17.60 -20.44 13.15
CA LYS A 50 16.23 -19.98 12.92
C LYS A 50 16.13 -19.32 11.55
N LEU A 51 15.08 -19.63 10.82
CA LEU A 51 14.79 -19.05 9.52
C LEU A 51 13.36 -18.54 9.49
N ALA A 52 13.18 -17.28 9.11
CA ALA A 52 11.88 -16.68 8.82
C ALA A 52 11.80 -16.28 7.35
N LEU A 53 10.73 -16.71 6.67
CA LEU A 53 10.31 -16.21 5.36
C LEU A 53 9.07 -15.35 5.57
N ILE A 54 9.06 -14.15 4.99
CA ILE A 54 8.00 -13.16 5.17
C ILE A 54 7.55 -12.70 3.79
N TYR A 55 6.25 -12.72 3.53
CA TYR A 55 5.65 -12.16 2.33
C TYR A 55 4.59 -11.14 2.73
N SER A 56 4.50 -10.04 1.99
CA SER A 56 3.41 -9.08 2.12
C SER A 56 3.01 -8.52 0.77
N SER A 57 1.72 -8.25 0.60
CA SER A 57 1.18 -7.54 -0.55
C SER A 57 0.11 -6.52 -0.15
N LEU A 58 0.04 -5.46 -0.94
CA LEU A 58 -0.96 -4.41 -0.87
C LEU A 58 -1.43 -4.10 -2.29
N GLU A 59 -2.71 -4.25 -2.51
CA GLU A 59 -3.38 -3.84 -3.74
C GLU A 59 -4.45 -2.80 -3.39
N GLN A 60 -4.37 -1.65 -4.04
CA GLN A 60 -5.35 -0.58 -3.97
C GLN A 60 -5.63 -0.13 -5.39
N ASN A 61 -6.85 -0.33 -5.86
CA ASN A 61 -7.21 0.00 -7.23
C ASN A 61 -8.14 1.21 -7.23
N GLY A 62 -7.63 2.33 -7.76
CA GLY A 62 -8.45 3.52 -7.99
C GLY A 62 -9.01 4.14 -6.72
N THR A 63 -8.26 4.10 -5.60
CA THR A 63 -8.61 4.85 -4.38
C THR A 63 -8.83 6.31 -4.75
N GLN A 64 -10.06 6.79 -4.58
CA GLN A 64 -10.42 8.14 -5.00
C GLN A 64 -9.79 9.17 -4.06
N ASP A 65 -9.31 10.27 -4.65
CA ASP A 65 -8.68 11.36 -3.92
C ASP A 65 -9.57 12.59 -4.06
N PRO A 66 -10.33 12.99 -3.03
CA PRO A 66 -11.28 14.10 -3.16
C PRO A 66 -10.59 15.48 -3.09
N LEU A 67 -9.25 15.51 -2.93
CA LEU A 67 -8.40 16.70 -2.77
C LEU A 67 -8.69 17.56 -1.52
N GLY A 68 -7.86 18.57 -1.31
CA GLY A 68 -8.09 19.60 -0.29
C GLY A 68 -9.32 20.46 -0.58
N GLN A 69 -9.91 21.02 0.47
CA GLN A 69 -11.15 21.82 0.39
C GLN A 69 -10.90 23.23 0.94
N THR A 70 -11.53 24.24 0.35
CA THR A 70 -11.51 25.59 0.90
C THR A 70 -12.33 25.64 2.19
N TRP A 71 -12.00 26.58 3.08
CA TRP A 71 -12.74 26.78 4.33
C TRP A 71 -14.23 27.09 4.10
N GLU A 72 -14.54 27.88 3.07
CA GLU A 72 -15.92 28.23 2.73
C GLU A 72 -16.72 27.02 2.25
N ALA A 73 -16.14 26.20 1.36
CA ALA A 73 -16.78 24.97 0.89
C ALA A 73 -17.00 23.97 2.03
N TYR A 74 -16.04 23.84 2.95
CA TYR A 74 -16.18 22.99 4.14
C TYR A 74 -17.32 23.45 5.06
N LYS A 75 -17.43 24.76 5.32
CA LYS A 75 -18.54 25.31 6.12
C LYS A 75 -19.90 25.10 5.48
N ALA A 76 -19.97 25.17 4.14
CA ALA A 76 -21.21 24.96 3.40
C ALA A 76 -21.62 23.47 3.39
N ASP A 77 -20.67 22.60 3.08
CA ASP A 77 -20.84 21.15 3.13
C ASP A 77 -19.50 20.45 3.43
N PRO A 78 -19.32 19.88 4.63
CA PRO A 78 -18.08 19.20 5.01
C PRO A 78 -17.86 17.89 4.24
N ARG A 79 -18.86 17.36 3.54
CA ARG A 79 -18.76 16.16 2.69
C ARG A 79 -18.51 16.49 1.22
N SER A 80 -18.52 17.76 0.83
CA SER A 80 -18.31 18.13 -0.56
C SER A 80 -16.88 17.86 -1.04
N VAL A 81 -16.75 17.75 -2.35
CA VAL A 81 -15.51 17.44 -3.07
C VAL A 81 -14.99 18.67 -3.81
N ALA A 82 -13.66 18.78 -3.94
CA ALA A 82 -13.09 19.81 -4.80
C ALA A 82 -13.52 19.57 -6.27
N PRO A 83 -14.02 20.57 -7.00
CA PRO A 83 -14.46 20.38 -8.39
C PRO A 83 -13.39 19.78 -9.30
N ALA A 84 -12.12 20.10 -9.06
CA ALA A 84 -10.99 19.54 -9.79
C ALA A 84 -10.83 18.03 -9.60
N ALA A 85 -11.24 17.47 -8.45
CA ALA A 85 -11.16 16.03 -8.23
C ALA A 85 -12.09 15.27 -9.18
N LEU A 86 -13.29 15.81 -9.41
CA LEU A 86 -14.25 15.28 -10.38
C LEU A 86 -13.78 15.50 -11.81
N GLN A 87 -13.30 16.71 -12.12
CA GLN A 87 -12.83 17.06 -13.46
C GLN A 87 -11.68 16.16 -13.94
N TYR A 88 -10.72 15.88 -13.07
CA TYR A 88 -9.54 15.09 -13.40
C TYR A 88 -9.63 13.64 -12.93
N ASN A 89 -10.78 13.24 -12.35
CA ASN A 89 -11.00 11.93 -11.74
C ASN A 89 -9.81 11.50 -10.86
N THR A 90 -9.43 12.37 -9.92
CA THR A 90 -8.21 12.17 -9.12
C THR A 90 -8.32 10.92 -8.28
N ARG A 91 -7.30 10.08 -8.38
CA ARG A 91 -7.28 8.75 -7.76
C ARG A 91 -5.87 8.20 -7.74
N LYS A 92 -5.67 7.19 -6.91
CA LYS A 92 -4.40 6.49 -6.80
C LYS A 92 -4.59 4.99 -6.84
N SER A 93 -3.73 4.32 -7.59
CA SER A 93 -3.60 2.86 -7.58
C SER A 93 -2.21 2.47 -7.09
N ILE A 94 -2.13 1.43 -6.26
CA ILE A 94 -0.90 0.89 -5.71
C ILE A 94 -0.95 -0.64 -5.84
N ASP A 95 0.07 -1.22 -6.46
CA ASP A 95 0.38 -2.64 -6.41
C ASP A 95 1.77 -2.79 -5.79
N HIS A 96 1.86 -3.47 -4.65
CA HIS A 96 3.12 -3.64 -3.94
C HIS A 96 3.22 -5.06 -3.41
N GLN A 97 4.35 -5.71 -3.67
CA GLN A 97 4.69 -7.04 -3.17
C GLN A 97 6.12 -7.03 -2.63
N GLN A 98 6.30 -7.64 -1.45
CA GLN A 98 7.61 -7.78 -0.82
C GLN A 98 7.81 -9.20 -0.30
N LEU A 99 9.03 -9.69 -0.43
CA LEU A 99 9.51 -10.96 0.11
C LEU A 99 10.76 -10.67 0.94
N GLY A 100 10.77 -11.18 2.17
CA GLY A 100 11.87 -11.05 3.12
C GLY A 100 12.30 -12.40 3.67
N LYS A 101 13.58 -12.50 4.03
CA LYS A 101 14.19 -13.64 4.69
C LYS A 101 15.06 -13.15 5.84
N ASN A 102 14.84 -13.67 7.04
CA ASN A 102 15.75 -13.51 8.18
C ASN A 102 16.30 -14.88 8.56
N TYR A 103 17.62 -14.99 8.67
CA TYR A 103 18.31 -16.19 9.13
C TYR A 103 19.18 -15.84 10.33
N GLU A 104 19.05 -16.61 11.41
CA GLU A 104 19.86 -16.49 12.61
C GLU A 104 20.57 -17.82 12.86
N ARG A 105 21.84 -17.76 13.27
CA ARG A 105 22.60 -18.93 13.72
C ARG A 105 23.38 -18.63 14.99
N TYR A 106 23.26 -19.48 15.99
CA TYR A 106 24.04 -19.44 17.22
C TYR A 106 25.40 -20.12 17.00
N ILE A 107 26.49 -19.48 17.47
CA ILE A 107 27.87 -19.94 17.29
C ILE A 107 28.61 -19.71 18.62
N GLY A 108 28.62 -20.70 19.50
CA GLY A 108 29.08 -20.52 20.88
C GLY A 108 28.24 -19.44 21.56
N ASP A 109 28.91 -18.43 22.13
CA ASP A 109 28.25 -17.28 22.75
C ASP A 109 27.84 -16.18 21.75
N ALA A 110 28.15 -16.35 20.46
CA ALA A 110 27.84 -15.37 19.41
C ALA A 110 26.59 -15.74 18.60
N THR A 111 26.01 -14.76 17.91
CA THR A 111 24.90 -14.97 16.96
C THR A 111 25.20 -14.28 15.64
N LEU A 112 25.12 -15.02 14.53
CA LEU A 112 25.12 -14.49 13.18
C LEU A 112 23.68 -14.23 12.74
N GLN A 113 23.41 -13.02 12.21
CA GLN A 113 22.10 -12.69 11.63
C GLN A 113 22.26 -12.19 10.20
N VAL A 114 21.42 -12.70 9.29
CA VAL A 114 21.43 -12.33 7.87
C VAL A 114 20.01 -12.00 7.43
N ASN A 115 19.83 -10.78 6.92
CA ASN A 115 18.57 -10.29 6.39
C ASN A 115 18.67 -10.05 4.89
N ALA A 116 17.72 -10.59 4.12
CA ALA A 116 17.60 -10.36 2.70
C ALA A 116 16.17 -9.99 2.34
N TYR A 117 15.99 -9.08 1.38
CA TYR A 117 14.67 -8.66 0.94
C TYR A 117 14.66 -8.33 -0.56
N THR A 118 13.50 -8.50 -1.18
CA THR A 118 13.22 -8.09 -2.56
C THR A 118 11.75 -7.70 -2.69
N GLY A 119 11.41 -6.94 -3.71
CA GLY A 119 10.04 -6.52 -3.93
C GLY A 119 9.88 -5.67 -5.17
N ARG A 120 8.63 -5.46 -5.54
CA ARG A 120 8.23 -4.58 -6.64
C ARG A 120 7.10 -3.68 -6.18
N ARG A 121 7.13 -2.43 -6.60
CA ARG A 121 6.08 -1.45 -6.29
C ARG A 121 5.72 -0.66 -7.54
N SER A 122 4.44 -0.68 -7.89
CA SER A 122 3.84 0.16 -8.92
C SER A 122 2.88 1.14 -8.26
N VAL A 123 2.97 2.41 -8.67
CA VAL A 123 2.07 3.46 -8.21
C VAL A 123 1.63 4.27 -9.42
N ILE A 124 0.32 4.39 -9.62
CA ILE A 124 -0.28 5.28 -10.60
C ILE A 124 -1.09 6.31 -9.83
N GLN A 125 -0.88 7.58 -10.11
CA GLN A 125 -1.62 8.66 -9.47
C GLN A 125 -2.12 9.64 -10.53
N TYR A 126 -3.42 9.83 -10.56
CA TYR A 126 -4.08 10.82 -11.42
C TYR A 126 -4.21 12.11 -10.61
N LEU A 127 -3.51 13.14 -11.06
CA LEU A 127 -3.43 14.45 -10.40
C LEU A 127 -4.37 15.45 -11.08
N SER A 128 -4.81 16.45 -10.32
CA SER A 128 -5.60 17.56 -10.86
C SER A 128 -4.72 18.65 -11.46
N ILE A 129 -3.87 18.28 -12.41
CA ILE A 129 -2.93 19.20 -13.05
C ILE A 129 -3.49 19.64 -14.41
N PRO A 130 -3.74 20.94 -14.61
CA PRO A 130 -4.22 21.44 -15.90
C PRO A 130 -3.11 21.41 -16.95
N ASP A 131 -3.47 21.15 -18.22
CA ASP A 131 -2.54 21.12 -19.37
C ASP A 131 -1.86 22.45 -19.65
N LYS A 132 -2.51 23.55 -19.27
CA LYS A 132 -2.01 24.90 -19.44
C LYS A 132 -2.24 25.70 -18.18
N PHE A 133 -1.34 26.63 -17.92
CA PHE A 133 -1.58 27.68 -16.93
C PHE A 133 -2.66 28.64 -17.43
N ALA A 134 -3.21 29.45 -16.52
CA ALA A 134 -4.17 30.51 -16.88
C ALA A 134 -3.61 31.52 -17.89
N SER A 135 -2.27 31.67 -17.96
CA SER A 135 -1.57 32.47 -18.97
C SER A 135 -1.57 31.86 -20.38
N GLY A 136 -2.09 30.64 -20.54
CA GLY A 136 -2.08 29.88 -21.81
C GLY A 136 -0.79 29.12 -22.09
N ALA A 137 0.26 29.31 -21.28
CA ALA A 137 1.51 28.57 -21.39
C ALA A 137 1.30 27.08 -21.02
N PRO A 138 1.92 26.12 -21.73
CA PRO A 138 1.87 24.70 -21.37
C PRO A 138 2.35 24.47 -19.93
N ASN A 139 1.67 23.57 -19.23
CA ASN A 139 2.09 23.19 -17.88
C ASN A 139 3.20 22.14 -17.95
N PRO A 140 4.44 22.45 -17.52
CA PRO A 140 5.55 21.52 -17.59
C PRO A 140 5.35 20.28 -16.70
N ALA A 141 4.42 20.33 -15.75
CA ALA A 141 4.07 19.17 -14.94
C ALA A 141 3.42 18.03 -15.75
N ASN A 142 2.84 18.33 -16.93
CA ASN A 142 2.29 17.32 -17.85
C ASN A 142 3.34 16.78 -18.85
N ALA A 143 4.55 17.33 -18.87
CA ALA A 143 5.61 16.95 -19.83
C ALA A 143 6.18 15.53 -19.62
N ARG A 144 5.83 14.84 -18.52
CA ARG A 144 6.28 13.47 -18.21
C ARG A 144 5.20 12.40 -18.40
N GLY A 145 4.21 12.66 -19.27
CA GLY A 145 3.21 11.65 -19.66
C GLY A 145 2.01 11.53 -18.71
N GLY A 146 1.68 12.61 -18.01
CA GLY A 146 0.48 12.70 -17.18
C GLY A 146 -0.66 13.40 -17.93
N VAL A 147 -1.18 12.79 -18.99
CA VAL A 147 -2.49 13.08 -19.59
C VAL A 147 -3.15 11.80 -20.04
#